data_AF-A0A060CIR7-F1
#
_entry.id   AF-A0A060CIR7-F1
#
_cell.length_a   1.000
_cell.length_b   1.000
_cell.length_c   1.000
_cell.angle_alpha   90.00
_cell.angle_beta   90.00
_cell.angle_gamma   90.00
#
_symmetry.space_group_name_H-M   'P 1'
#
loop_
_entity.id
_entity.type
_entity.pdbx_description
1 polymer ?
#
loop_
_entity_poly.entity_id
_entity_poly.type
_entity_poly.pdbx_seq_one_letter_code
_entity_poly.pdbx_strand_id
1 'polypeptide(L)'
;KWLAWHRLIGVQRFIIADNESNDGLSDILKALEAKGVLTRIPLPTRPGVAPQIEAYDRIAREHLSGADWVFFIDADEFIRPEGDRPDGLQSYLAAIPDDVGASRSTGRSMGRASAWRRAAVS
;
A
#
# COMPACT_ATOMS: atom_id res chain seq x y z
N LYS A 1 -9.37 -3.39 -10.87
CA LYS A 1 -10.22 -3.72 -9.69
C LYS A 1 -9.58 -3.23 -8.39
N TRP A 2 -8.35 -3.64 -8.08
CA TRP A 2 -7.61 -3.27 -6.87
C TRP A 2 -7.52 -1.75 -6.61
N LEU A 3 -7.06 -0.95 -7.58
CA LEU A 3 -6.96 0.51 -7.43
C LEU A 3 -8.31 1.16 -7.15
N ALA A 4 -9.35 0.74 -7.88
CA ALA A 4 -10.70 1.30 -7.74
C ALA A 4 -11.28 1.04 -6.34
N TRP A 5 -11.10 -0.18 -5.82
CA TRP A 5 -11.52 -0.53 -4.46
C TRP A 5 -10.81 0.32 -3.41
N HIS A 6 -9.49 0.39 -3.46
CA HIS A 6 -8.71 1.15 -2.48
C HIS A 6 -9.02 2.64 -2.53
N ARG A 7 -9.25 3.20 -3.73
CA ARG A 7 -9.69 4.58 -3.89
C ARG A 7 -11.09 4.80 -3.30
N LEU A 8 -12.01 3.87 -3.52
CA LEU A 8 -13.38 3.94 -2.99
C LEU A 8 -13.39 4.00 -1.45
N ILE A 9 -12.54 3.21 -0.79
CA ILE A 9 -12.47 3.21 0.68
C ILE A 9 -11.65 4.38 1.24
N GLY A 10 -11.05 5.24 0.40
CA GLY A 10 -10.37 6.46 0.84
C GLY A 10 -8.84 6.45 0.79
N VAL A 11 -8.20 5.50 0.11
CA VAL A 11 -6.75 5.54 -0.18
C VAL A 11 -6.45 6.62 -1.23
N GLN A 12 -5.50 7.49 -0.92
CA GLN A 12 -5.20 8.68 -1.72
C GLN A 12 -3.96 8.52 -2.61
N ARG A 13 -2.94 7.83 -2.11
CA ARG A 13 -1.66 7.63 -2.80
C ARG A 13 -1.38 6.15 -3.00
N PHE A 14 -0.88 5.82 -4.18
CA PHE A 14 -0.52 4.46 -4.57
C PHE A 14 0.94 4.45 -5.00
N ILE A 15 1.74 3.60 -4.37
CA ILE A 15 3.15 3.38 -4.70
C ILE A 15 3.29 1.89 -4.99
N ILE A 16 3.64 1.54 -6.21
CA ILE A 16 3.67 0.15 -6.68
C ILE A 16 5.12 -0.22 -7.02
N ALA A 17 5.67 -1.16 -6.26
CA ALA A 17 6.90 -1.85 -6.62
C ALA A 17 6.62 -2.82 -7.78
N ASP A 18 7.17 -2.53 -8.94
CA ASP A 18 6.97 -3.32 -10.16
C ASP A 18 8.20 -4.19 -10.40
N ASN A 19 8.01 -5.51 -10.39
CA ASN A 19 9.09 -6.48 -10.62
C ASN A 19 9.49 -6.64 -12.09
N GLU A 20 8.87 -5.86 -12.97
CA GLU A 20 9.05 -5.87 -14.42
C GLU A 20 8.78 -7.24 -15.06
N SER A 21 7.66 -7.85 -14.66
CA SER A 21 7.17 -9.09 -15.25
C SER A 21 6.87 -8.96 -16.75
N ASN A 22 6.98 -10.07 -17.46
CA ASN A 22 6.72 -10.17 -18.90
C ASN A 22 5.23 -10.42 -19.23
N ASP A 23 4.33 -10.24 -18.27
CA ASP A 23 2.89 -10.48 -18.39
C ASP A 23 2.09 -9.24 -18.86
N GLY A 24 2.79 -8.15 -19.19
CA GLY A 24 2.21 -6.90 -19.67
C GLY A 24 1.71 -5.97 -18.56
N LEU A 25 1.80 -6.36 -17.28
CA LEU A 25 1.39 -5.52 -16.15
C LEU A 25 2.22 -4.23 -16.10
N SER A 26 3.53 -4.30 -16.34
CA SER A 26 4.41 -3.14 -16.29
C SER A 26 4.02 -2.04 -17.27
N ASP A 27 3.49 -2.38 -18.45
CA ASP A 27 3.05 -1.38 -19.43
C ASP A 27 1.76 -0.68 -18.99
N ILE A 28 0.86 -1.40 -18.33
CA ILE A 28 -0.32 -0.81 -17.68
C ILE A 28 0.12 0.14 -16.56
N LEU A 29 1.09 -0.27 -15.73
CA LEU A 29 1.61 0.57 -14.64
C LEU A 29 2.29 1.83 -15.16
N LYS A 30 3.11 1.75 -16.22
CA LYS A 30 3.70 2.92 -16.90
C LYS A 30 2.62 3.88 -17.41
N ALA A 31 1.56 3.35 -18.03
CA ALA A 31 0.47 4.18 -18.54
C ALA A 31 -0.33 4.87 -17.42
N LEU A 32 -0.48 4.22 -16.26
CA LEU A 32 -1.14 4.80 -15.09
C LEU A 32 -0.27 5.84 -14.39
N GLU A 33 1.03 5.58 -14.29
CA GLU A 33 2.01 6.55 -13.79
C GLU A 33 2.06 7.81 -14.66
N ALA A 34 2.09 7.67 -15.98
CA ALA A 34 2.05 8.80 -16.92
C ALA A 34 0.78 9.65 -16.78
N LYS A 35 -0.30 9.08 -16.23
CA LYS A 35 -1.56 9.78 -15.92
C LYS A 35 -1.62 10.32 -14.47
N GLY A 36 -0.56 10.15 -13.68
CA GLY A 36 -0.50 10.57 -12.28
C GLY A 36 -1.41 9.77 -11.34
N VAL A 37 -1.83 8.55 -11.74
CA VAL A 37 -2.74 7.71 -10.93
C VAL A 37 -2.00 7.00 -9.79
N LEU A 38 -0.73 6.66 -10.02
CA LEU A 38 0.16 5.97 -9.08
C LEU A 38 1.61 6.40 -9.31
N THR A 39 2.47 6.15 -8.33
CA THR A 39 3.93 6.17 -8.47
C THR A 39 4.43 4.75 -8.67
N ARG A 40 5.20 4.51 -9.73
CA ARG A 40 5.79 3.19 -10.01
C ARG A 40 7.25 3.19 -9.54
N ILE A 41 7.66 2.10 -8.91
CA ILE A 41 9.05 1.85 -8.52
C ILE A 41 9.52 0.59 -9.26
N PRO A 42 10.29 0.73 -10.35
CA PRO A 42 10.84 -0.42 -11.06
C PRO A 42 11.89 -1.12 -10.20
N LEU A 43 11.69 -2.42 -9.97
CA LEU A 43 12.54 -3.32 -9.18
C LEU A 43 12.65 -4.67 -9.88
N PRO A 44 13.36 -4.74 -11.03
CA PRO A 44 13.46 -5.97 -11.80
C PRO A 44 14.00 -7.11 -10.94
N THR A 45 13.38 -8.28 -11.06
CA THR A 45 13.74 -9.45 -10.27
C THR A 45 15.18 -9.88 -10.58
N ARG A 46 16.03 -10.00 -9.55
CA ARG A 46 17.42 -10.46 -9.67
C ARG A 46 17.56 -11.83 -9.00
N PRO A 47 18.30 -12.79 -9.61
CA PRO A 47 18.55 -14.08 -8.98
C PRO A 47 19.19 -13.93 -7.59
N GLY A 48 18.62 -14.59 -6.58
CA GLY A 48 19.18 -14.61 -5.21
C GLY A 48 18.92 -13.36 -4.36
N VAL A 49 18.22 -12.35 -4.88
CA VAL A 49 17.86 -11.14 -4.12
C VAL A 49 16.36 -11.14 -3.88
N ALA A 50 15.94 -11.00 -2.62
CA ALA A 50 14.53 -10.80 -2.29
C ALA A 50 14.14 -9.34 -2.63
N PRO A 51 13.34 -9.10 -3.70
CA PRO A 51 13.04 -7.74 -4.17
C PRO A 51 12.22 -6.94 -3.15
N GLN A 52 11.54 -7.63 -2.23
CA GLN A 52 10.70 -7.01 -1.21
C GLN A 52 11.49 -6.09 -0.26
N ILE A 53 12.70 -6.48 0.14
CA ILE A 53 13.50 -5.67 1.09
C ILE A 53 13.92 -4.36 0.43
N GLU A 54 14.40 -4.42 -0.81
CA GLU A 54 14.77 -3.24 -1.60
C GLU A 54 13.56 -2.33 -1.85
N ALA A 55 12.39 -2.92 -2.14
CA ALA A 55 11.14 -2.19 -2.28
C ALA A 55 10.78 -1.42 -1.01
N TYR A 56 10.76 -2.11 0.13
CA TYR A 56 10.40 -1.49 1.41
C TYR A 56 11.34 -0.35 1.78
N ASP A 57 12.65 -0.57 1.68
CA ASP A 57 13.65 0.45 2.01
C ASP A 57 13.53 1.69 1.11
N ARG A 58 13.34 1.49 -0.20
CA ARG A 58 13.16 2.59 -1.15
C ARG A 58 11.86 3.37 -0.91
N ILE A 59 10.75 2.67 -0.71
CA ILE A 59 9.45 3.29 -0.39
C ILE A 59 9.54 4.06 0.93
N ALA A 60 10.17 3.46 1.95
CA ALA A 60 10.35 4.05 3.27
C ALA A 60 11.06 5.41 3.20
N ARG A 61 12.18 5.45 2.46
CA ARG A 61 13.00 6.66 2.33
C ARG A 61 12.37 7.74 1.46
N GLU A 62 11.78 7.36 0.33
CA GLU A 62 11.44 8.33 -0.73
C GLU A 62 9.98 8.79 -0.68
N HIS A 63 9.07 8.01 -0.07
CA HIS A 63 7.64 8.21 -0.31
C HIS A 63 6.73 8.24 0.92
N LEU A 64 7.25 7.94 2.12
CA LEU A 64 6.41 7.98 3.33
C LEU A 64 6.20 9.40 3.88
N SER A 65 7.02 10.35 3.46
CA SER A 65 6.85 11.74 3.86
C SER A 65 5.45 12.25 3.48
N GLY A 66 4.84 13.00 4.39
CA GLY A 66 3.47 13.52 4.24
C GLY A 66 2.36 12.49 4.44
N ALA A 67 2.65 11.22 4.77
CA ALA A 67 1.63 10.22 5.11
C ALA A 67 1.25 10.26 6.60
N ASP A 68 -0.04 10.21 6.91
CA ASP A 68 -0.49 9.94 8.28
C ASP A 68 -0.45 8.43 8.57
N TRP A 69 -0.86 7.64 7.57
CA TRP A 69 -0.93 6.19 7.59
C TRP A 69 -0.36 5.59 6.32
N VAL A 70 0.37 4.50 6.47
CA VAL A 70 0.98 3.73 5.38
C VAL A 70 0.57 2.28 5.52
N PHE A 71 0.16 1.67 4.41
CA PHE A 71 -0.18 0.25 4.33
C PHE A 71 0.77 -0.43 3.36
N PHE A 72 1.40 -1.50 3.81
CA PHE A 72 2.12 -2.43 2.96
C PHE A 72 1.26 -3.68 2.80
N ILE A 73 0.84 -3.96 1.57
CA ILE A 73 -0.01 -5.09 1.21
C ILE A 73 0.45 -5.67 -0.13
N ASP A 74 0.21 -6.96 -0.32
CA ASP A 74 0.45 -7.62 -1.60
C ASP A 74 -0.60 -7.19 -2.66
N ALA A 75 -0.28 -7.37 -3.94
CA ALA A 75 -1.11 -6.88 -5.06
C ALA A 75 -2.47 -7.62 -5.23
N ASP A 76 -2.62 -8.77 -4.59
CA ASP A 76 -3.84 -9.57 -4.53
C ASP A 76 -4.65 -9.37 -3.22
N GLU A 77 -4.09 -8.65 -2.25
CA GLU A 77 -4.76 -8.33 -0.99
C GLU A 77 -5.67 -7.10 -1.13
N PHE A 78 -6.74 -7.08 -0.33
CA PHE A 78 -7.68 -5.96 -0.27
C PHE A 78 -7.85 -5.48 1.17
N ILE A 79 -7.62 -4.19 1.41
CA ILE A 79 -7.92 -3.56 2.70
C ILE A 79 -9.44 -3.49 2.87
N ARG A 80 -9.95 -3.96 4.01
CA ARG A 80 -11.34 -3.81 4.40
C ARG A 80 -11.38 -3.27 5.83
N PRO A 81 -11.83 -2.01 6.03
CA PRO A 81 -12.06 -1.49 7.37
C PRO A 81 -13.05 -2.38 8.12
N GLU A 82 -12.78 -2.68 9.39
CA GLU A 82 -13.70 -3.44 10.23
C GLU A 82 -14.84 -2.55 10.74
N GLY A 83 -16.03 -3.14 10.87
CA GLY A 83 -17.26 -2.47 11.24
C GLY A 83 -17.94 -1.82 10.04
N ASP A 84 -19.28 -1.86 10.03
CA ASP A 84 -20.11 -1.18 9.04
C ASP A 84 -20.03 0.34 9.24
N ARG A 85 -18.91 0.93 8.82
CA ARG A 85 -18.64 2.37 8.95
C ARG A 85 -18.94 3.06 7.62
N PRO A 86 -19.91 4.00 7.59
CA PRO A 86 -20.36 4.62 6.35
C PRO A 86 -19.26 5.44 5.64
N ASP A 87 -18.23 5.90 6.37
CA ASP A 87 -17.21 6.81 5.85
C ASP A 87 -15.89 6.12 5.45
N GLY A 88 -15.86 4.78 5.44
CA GLY A 88 -14.71 4.00 4.94
C GLY A 88 -13.46 4.07 5.83
N LEU A 89 -12.28 4.04 5.20
CA LEU A 89 -10.98 3.87 5.88
C LEU A 89 -10.64 5.02 6.82
N GLN A 90 -11.11 6.25 6.54
CA GLN A 90 -10.79 7.43 7.35
C GLN A 90 -11.42 7.35 8.76
N SER A 91 -12.72 7.04 8.84
CA SER A 91 -13.38 6.84 10.14
C SER A 91 -12.86 5.61 10.89
N TYR A 92 -12.32 4.60 10.18
CA TYR A 92 -11.59 3.50 10.82
C TYR A 92 -10.29 3.99 11.47
N LEU A 93 -9.45 4.68 10.71
CA LEU A 93 -8.15 5.17 11.15
C LEU A 93 -8.23 6.23 12.26
N ALA A 94 -9.23 7.11 12.21
CA ALA A 94 -9.47 8.14 13.23
C ALA A 94 -9.87 7.57 14.59
N ALA A 95 -10.42 6.34 14.62
CA ALA A 95 -10.76 5.66 15.87
C ALA A 95 -9.57 4.93 16.50
N ILE A 96 -8.44 4.82 15.79
CA ILE A 96 -7.24 4.22 16.34
C ILE A 96 -6.60 5.25 17.30
N PRO A 97 -6.40 4.90 18.59
CA PRO A 97 -5.76 5.79 19.55
C PRO A 97 -4.40 6.31 19.06
N ASP A 98 -4.08 7.56 19.42
CA ASP A 98 -2.88 8.23 18.91
C ASP A 98 -1.55 7.60 19.38
N ASP A 99 -1.58 6.83 20.46
CA ASP A 99 -0.44 6.08 21.00
C ASP A 99 -0.19 4.74 20.28
N VAL A 100 -1.06 4.36 19.34
CA VAL A 100 -0.90 3.14 18.55
C VAL A 100 -0.09 3.43 17.29
N GLY A 101 1.14 2.90 17.28
CA GLY A 101 2.08 3.00 16.17
C GLY A 101 1.79 2.06 14.99
N ALA A 102 1.12 0.94 15.24
CA ALA A 102 0.77 -0.03 14.20
C ALA A 102 -0.55 -0.73 14.52
N SER A 103 -1.37 -0.93 13.48
CA SER A 103 -2.62 -1.68 13.57
C SER A 103 -2.62 -2.83 12.56
N ARG A 104 -3.07 -3.99 13.02
CA ARG A 104 -3.17 -5.21 12.22
C ARG A 104 -4.63 -5.64 12.16
N SER A 105 -5.17 -5.80 10.94
CA SER A 105 -6.47 -6.45 10.73
C SER A 105 -6.23 -7.88 10.25
N THR A 106 -7.02 -8.84 10.74
CA THR A 106 -6.90 -10.25 10.33
C THR A 106 -8.28 -10.82 9.98
N GLY A 107 -8.47 -11.22 8.72
CA GLY A 107 -9.66 -11.94 8.23
C GLY A 107 -9.25 -13.16 7.40
N ARG A 108 -10.07 -14.23 7.38
CA ARG A 108 -9.74 -15.54 6.78
C ARG A 108 -9.51 -15.57 5.25
N SER A 109 -9.67 -14.44 4.56
CA SER A 109 -9.34 -14.23 3.14
C SER A 109 -8.34 -13.10 2.91
N MET A 110 -7.82 -12.51 3.99
CA MET A 110 -6.86 -11.42 4.02
C MET A 110 -5.47 -12.02 4.21
N GLY A 111 -4.55 -11.70 3.31
CA GLY A 111 -3.16 -11.71 3.71
C GLY A 111 -2.84 -10.52 4.64
N ARG A 112 -1.59 -10.37 5.04
CA ARG A 112 -1.19 -9.63 6.24
C ARG A 112 -1.08 -8.12 5.97
N ALA A 113 -2.18 -7.38 6.04
CA ALA A 113 -2.10 -5.92 6.01
C ALA A 113 -1.61 -5.35 7.34
N SER A 114 -0.44 -4.70 7.31
CA SER A 114 0.10 -3.94 8.44
C SER A 114 -0.06 -2.44 8.15
N ALA A 115 -0.81 -1.73 8.99
CA ALA A 115 -0.94 -0.28 8.93
C ALA A 115 0.04 0.35 9.92
N TRP A 116 0.88 1.27 9.46
CA TRP A 116 1.86 1.97 10.29
C TRP A 116 1.50 3.45 10.35
N ARG A 117 1.43 4.00 11.57
CA ARG A 117 1.28 5.43 11.82
C ARG A 117 2.68 6.05 11.87
N ARG A 118 2.85 7.26 11.31
CA ARG A 118 4.18 7.91 11.19
C ARG A 118 5.00 7.93 12.48
N ALA A 119 4.36 8.07 13.64
CA ALA A 119 5.04 8.07 14.94
C ALA A 119 5.83 6.78 15.25
N ALA A 120 5.62 5.69 14.49
CA ALA A 120 6.31 4.41 14.66
C ALA A 120 7.39 4.11 13.60
N VAL A 121 7.60 5.01 12.63
CA VAL A 121 8.53 4.81 11.50
C VAL A 121 9.71 5.81 11.54
N SER A 122 9.84 6.60 12.62
CA SER A 122 10.95 7.54 12.85
C SER A 122 12.10 6.96 13.66
#